data_AF-A0A9D2CJL4-F1
#
_entry.id   AF-A0A9D2CJL4-F1
#
_cell.length_a   1.000
_cell.length_b   1.000
_cell.length_c   1.000
_cell.angle_alpha   90.00
_cell.angle_beta   90.00
_cell.angle_gamma   90.00
#
_symmetry.space_group_name_H-M   'P 1'
#
loop_
_entity.id
_entity.type
_entity.pdbx_description
1 polymer ?
#
loop_
_entity_poly.entity_id
_entity_poly.type
_entity_poly.pdbx_seq_one_letter_code
_entity_poly.pdbx_strand_id
1 'polypeptide(L)' 'MKQFEYKVIAPAVNLALTTRQYEQQAQELEKLLNTLGAEGWELVQKADGFYFFKREKSAPSE' A
#
# COMPACT_ATOMS: atom_id res chain seq x y z
N MET A 1 -15.28 -16.72 -12.80
CA MET A 1 -13.94 -16.11 -12.61
C MET A 1 -14.01 -15.19 -11.41
N LYS A 2 -12.97 -15.15 -10.57
CA LYS A 2 -12.90 -14.22 -9.44
C LYS A 2 -12.74 -12.79 -9.97
N GLN A 3 -13.45 -11.83 -9.39
CA GLN A 3 -13.28 -10.41 -9.66
C GLN A 3 -12.32 -9.80 -8.64
N PHE A 4 -11.47 -8.87 -9.08
CA PHE A 4 -10.49 -8.22 -8.22
C PHE A 4 -10.68 -6.70 -8.25
N GLU A 5 -10.45 -6.08 -7.10
CA GLU A 5 -10.26 -4.64 -6.96
C GLU A 5 -8.77 -4.35 -6.87
N TYR A 6 -8.35 -3.20 -7.41
CA TYR A 6 -6.95 -2.78 -7.41
C TYR A 6 -6.79 -1.44 -6.71
N LYS A 7 -5.69 -1.28 -5.97
CA LYS A 7 -5.31 -0.05 -5.28
C LYS A 7 -3.84 0.25 -5.56
N VAL A 8 -3.51 1.51 -5.82
CA VAL A 8 -2.13 1.98 -5.99
C VAL A 8 -1.87 3.05 -4.94
N ILE A 9 -0.76 2.93 -4.23
CA ILE A 9 -0.28 3.98 -3.32
C ILE A 9 1.06 4.52 -3.84
N ALA A 10 1.22 5.83 -3.72
CA ALA A 10 2.45 6.55 -4.00
C ALA A 10 2.87 7.26 -2.71
N PRO A 11 3.80 6.71 -1.92
CA PRO A 11 4.33 7.39 -0.75
C PRO A 11 5.02 8.68 -1.21
N ALA A 12 4.82 9.77 -0.47
CA ALA A 12 5.54 11.00 -0.74
C ALA A 12 7.04 10.75 -0.54
N VAL A 13 7.83 10.83 -1.60
CA VAL A 13 9.30 10.75 -1.52
C VAL A 13 9.83 12.18 -1.47
N ASN A 14 10.18 12.65 -0.27
CA ASN A 14 10.88 13.92 -0.14
C ASN A 14 12.39 13.70 -0.38
N LEU A 15 12.93 14.32 -1.43
CA LEU A 15 14.35 14.17 -1.80
C LEU A 15 15.33 14.86 -0.84
N ALA A 16 14.82 15.75 0.03
CA ALA A 16 15.61 16.51 1.01
C ALA A 16 15.24 16.13 2.46
N LEU A 17 15.32 14.84 2.79
CA LEU A 17 15.07 14.36 4.14
C LEU A 17 16.36 14.24 4.94
N THR A 18 16.33 14.71 6.19
CA THR A 18 17.30 14.27 7.19
C THR A 18 17.07 12.80 7.54
N THR A 19 18.09 12.11 8.05
CA THR A 19 17.99 10.69 8.45
C THR A 19 16.78 10.41 9.36
N ARG A 20 16.51 11.30 10.32
CA ARG A 20 15.38 11.17 11.25
C ARG A 20 14.03 11.27 10.54
N GLN A 21 13.89 12.15 9.55
CA GLN A 21 12.63 12.28 8.81
C GLN A 21 12.41 11.11 7.85
N TYR A 22 13.49 10.50 7.35
CA TYR A 22 13.43 9.27 6.57
C TYR A 22 12.92 8.10 7.43
N GLU A 23 13.46 7.92 8.64
CA GLU A 23 13.00 6.88 9.58
C GLU A 23 11.51 7.03 9.92
N GLN A 24 11.06 8.27 10.17
CA GLN A 24 9.64 8.54 10.43
C GLN A 24 8.76 8.18 9.22
N GLN A 25 9.17 8.55 8.01
CA GLN A 25 8.43 8.18 6.79
C GLN A 25 8.39 6.66 6.57
N ALA A 26 9.50 5.96 6.86
CA ALA A 26 9.54 4.51 6.77
C ALA A 26 8.54 3.86 7.73
N GLN A 27 8.45 4.35 8.98
CA GLN A 27 7.48 3.85 9.96
C GLN A 27 6.03 4.13 9.57
N GLU A 28 5.73 5.32 9.05
CA GLU A 28 4.37 5.63 8.58
C GLU A 28 3.99 4.81 7.36
N LEU A 29 4.93 4.57 6.45
CA LEU A 29 4.72 3.66 5.32
C LEU A 29 4.46 2.23 5.80
N GLU A 30 5.24 1.73 6.76
CA GLU A 30 5.04 0.40 7.35
C GLU A 30 3.65 0.25 7.96
N LYS A 31 3.19 1.24 8.75
CA LYS A 31 1.84 1.24 9.32
C LYS A 31 0.76 1.17 8.24
N LEU A 32 0.88 1.96 7.18
CA LEU A 32 -0.05 1.95 6.05
C LEU A 32 -0.10 0.58 5.37
N LEU A 33 1.06 -0.03 5.10
CA LEU A 33 1.15 -1.35 4.48
C LEU A 33 0.50 -2.43 5.36
N ASN A 34 0.71 -2.37 6.67
CA ASN A 34 0.11 -3.30 7.63
C ASN A 34 -1.42 -3.13 7.71
N THR A 35 -1.93 -1.90 7.71
CA THR A 35 -3.38 -1.64 7.66
C THR A 35 -3.99 -2.19 6.37
N LEU A 36 -3.35 -2.00 5.22
CA LEU A 36 -3.82 -2.55 3.95
C LEU A 36 -3.86 -4.08 3.98
N GLY A 37 -2.83 -4.73 4.53
CA GLY A 37 -2.83 -6.19 4.73
C GLY A 37 -3.99 -6.66 5.62
N ALA A 38 -4.27 -5.94 6.72
CA ALA A 38 -5.40 -6.24 7.60
C ALA A 38 -6.78 -6.05 6.93
N GLU A 39 -6.89 -5.12 5.98
CA GLU A 39 -8.08 -4.92 5.13
C GLU A 39 -8.22 -5.96 3.99
N GLY A 40 -7.29 -6.92 3.90
CA GLY A 40 -7.28 -7.97 2.90
C GLY A 40 -6.64 -7.57 1.57
N TRP A 41 -5.91 -6.46 1.50
CA TRP A 41 -5.14 -6.10 0.31
C TRP A 41 -3.85 -6.91 0.25
N GLU A 42 -3.64 -7.56 -0.88
CA GLU A 42 -2.41 -8.28 -1.20
C GLU A 42 -1.47 -7.38 -2.00
N LEU A 43 -0.21 -7.25 -1.56
CA LEU A 43 0.82 -6.56 -2.32
C LEU A 43 1.21 -7.40 -3.55
N VAL A 44 1.02 -6.84 -4.74
CA VAL A 44 1.32 -7.49 -6.02
C VAL A 44 2.69 -7.10 -6.53
N GLN A 45 3.03 -5.81 -6.45
CA GLN A 45 4.28 -5.28 -6.99
C GLN A 45 4.70 -4.00 -6.27
N LYS A 46 6.02 -3.77 -6.21
CA LYS A 46 6.63 -2.47 -5.94
C LYS A 46 7.49 -2.06 -7.13
N ALA A 47 7.22 -0.91 -7.75
CA ALA A 47 7.97 -0.40 -8.89
C ALA A 47 7.94 1.14 -8.88
N ASP A 48 9.08 1.78 -9.17
CA ASP A 48 9.20 3.25 -9.30
C ASP A 48 8.62 4.06 -8.12
N GLY A 49 8.70 3.52 -6.91
CA GLY A 49 8.15 4.13 -5.70
C GLY A 49 6.65 3.86 -5.48
N PHE A 50 5.96 3.24 -6.44
CA PHE A 50 4.57 2.82 -6.32
C PHE A 50 4.46 1.42 -5.69
N TYR A 51 3.37 1.20 -4.96
CA TYR A 51 2.98 -0.10 -4.45
C TYR A 51 1.59 -0.43 -5.00
N PHE A 52 1.49 -1.59 -5.66
CA PHE A 52 0.30 -2.08 -6.33
C PHE A 52 -0.31 -3.20 -5.51
N PHE A 53 -1.60 -3.07 -5.21
CA PHE A 53 -2.35 -4.05 -4.44
C PHE A 53 -3.54 -4.58 -5.23
N LYS A 54 -3.94 -5.80 -4.87
CA LYS A 54 -5.22 -6.39 -5.29
C LYS A 54 -5.96 -6.94 -4.09
N ARG A 55 -7.28 -7.05 -4.21
CA ARG A 55 -8.12 -7.78 -3.25
C ARG A 55 -9.27 -8.43 -4.00
N GLU A 56 -9.71 -9.60 -3.56
CA GLU A 56 -10.91 -10.24 -4.12
C GLU A 56 -12.14 -9.36 -3.83
N LYS A 57 -12.92 -9.09 -4.87
CA LYS A 57 -14.17 -8.36 -4.71
C LYS A 57 -15.17 -9.28 -4.01
N SER A 58 -15.48 -8.98 -2.75
CA SER A 58 -16.57 -9.65 -2.05
C SER A 58 -17.84 -9.50 -2.89
N ALA A 59 -18.58 -10.58 -3.09
CA ALA A 59 -19.91 -10.48 -3.68
C ALA A 59 -20.73 -9.50 -2.84
N PRO A 60 -21.54 -8.61 -3.45
CA PRO A 60 -22.46 -7.81 -2.67
C PRO A 60 -23.33 -8.76 -1.86
N SER A 61 -23.33 -8.61 -0.54
CA SER A 61 -24.26 -9.30 0.36
C SER A 61 -25.69 -8.98 -0.10
N GLU A 62 -26.45 -10.01 -0.47
CA GLU A 62 -27.88 -9.95 -0.78
C GLU A 62 -28.71 -9.39 0.38
#